data_AF-A0A2E9LF85-F1
#
_entry.id   AF-A0A2E9LF85-F1
#
_cell.length_a   1.000
_cell.length_b   1.000
_cell.length_c   1.000
_cell.angle_alpha   90.00
_cell.angle_beta   90.00
_cell.angle_gamma   90.00
#
_symmetry.space_group_name_H-M   'P 1'
#
loop_
_entity.id
_entity.type
_entity.pdbx_description
1 polymer ?
#
loop_
_entity_poly.entity_id
_entity_poly.type
_entity_poly.pdbx_seq_one_letter_code
_entity_poly.pdbx_strand_id
1 'polypeptide(L)'
;MTNRLDIEITSQSDDSFYTWRSAGAKEPKGTIKASLLPSGVNIGDVLRVEADFMMDGIEITSVLPSKSKKIEPEFLEIIGSAKESLGVTTSLVSKGNKKRSNKSRRNNKPTRSPEGNKTRPRSDKRPEQKKRRTYQPARGKRLKASKKRRNEFISNLPAQHQNLAKELVGSTIPELRKTLKKMSLPEGCPEALLDYAEELNQDIKMAEWLDKADSVENNIAKIDLQDFRSVVASSERWAKSAEAITVKERLESKLTERIDSDHKEWLVSIEQALKEEKTVRALNLSSRSPKAGAQLPENLGLQLSEQAGNALNSLANSYRWSVVVEAVALSPVRKKVTPQSLPGNVTDDLKKSIQKHAERIPQIAILFTEAS
;
A
#
# COMPACT_ATOMS: atom_id res chain seq x y z
N MET A 1 -3.35 -1.01 11.63
CA MET A 1 -3.13 -0.72 10.20
C MET A 1 -4.29 -1.37 9.51
N THR A 2 -5.07 -0.60 8.76
CA THR A 2 -6.38 -1.07 8.32
C THR A 2 -6.23 -2.15 7.25
N ASN A 3 -6.73 -3.33 7.57
CA ASN A 3 -6.86 -4.44 6.64
C ASN A 3 -8.22 -4.33 5.95
N ARG A 4 -8.24 -4.53 4.64
CA ARG A 4 -9.48 -4.54 3.86
C ARG A 4 -10.11 -5.93 3.92
N LEU A 5 -11.37 -5.98 4.31
CA LEU A 5 -12.17 -7.19 4.41
C LEU A 5 -13.50 -6.96 3.68
N ASP A 6 -14.07 -8.04 3.16
CA ASP A 6 -15.46 -8.05 2.74
C ASP A 6 -16.26 -8.75 3.85
N ILE A 7 -17.23 -8.04 4.42
CA ILE A 7 -18.07 -8.52 5.52
C ILE A 7 -19.53 -8.56 5.06
N GLU A 8 -20.31 -9.45 5.65
CA GLU A 8 -21.74 -9.55 5.46
C GLU A 8 -22.44 -9.24 6.79
N ILE A 9 -23.46 -8.38 6.75
CA ILE A 9 -24.25 -8.03 7.94
C ILE A 9 -25.21 -9.18 8.26
N THR A 10 -25.15 -9.72 9.47
CA THR A 10 -25.91 -10.94 9.86
C THR A 10 -27.12 -10.65 10.70
N SER A 11 -27.04 -9.68 11.61
CA SER A 11 -28.17 -9.25 12.42
C SER A 11 -27.94 -7.84 12.95
N GLN A 12 -29.03 -7.19 13.31
CA GLN A 12 -29.00 -5.97 14.11
C GLN A 12 -29.22 -6.41 15.56
N SER A 13 -28.26 -6.17 16.45
CA SER A 13 -28.45 -6.43 17.88
C SER A 13 -29.23 -5.28 18.50
N ASP A 14 -28.72 -4.07 18.34
CA ASP A 14 -29.30 -2.82 18.86
C ASP A 14 -29.22 -1.73 17.79
N ASP A 15 -29.98 -0.65 17.92
CA ASP A 15 -29.95 0.51 17.00
C ASP A 15 -28.57 1.18 16.87
N SER A 16 -27.63 0.80 17.75
CA SER A 16 -26.24 1.25 17.76
C SER A 16 -25.24 0.28 17.13
N PHE A 17 -25.55 -1.02 17.02
CA PHE A 17 -24.60 -2.05 16.59
C PHE A 17 -25.22 -3.16 15.72
N TYR A 18 -24.49 -3.52 14.67
CA TYR A 18 -24.79 -4.68 13.81
C TYR A 18 -23.76 -5.78 14.03
N THR A 19 -24.17 -7.04 13.95
CA THR A 19 -23.26 -8.18 13.87
C THR A 19 -22.88 -8.45 12.42
N TRP A 20 -21.64 -8.90 12.20
CA TRP A 20 -21.14 -9.21 10.88
C TRP A 20 -20.35 -10.51 10.86
N ARG A 21 -20.31 -11.13 9.68
CA ARG A 21 -19.43 -12.27 9.36
C ARG A 21 -18.53 -11.92 8.18
N SER A 22 -17.44 -12.66 8.01
CA SER A 22 -16.69 -12.57 6.74
C SER A 22 -17.60 -13.03 5.60
N ALA A 23 -17.59 -12.35 4.46
CA ALA A 23 -18.43 -12.73 3.32
C ALA A 23 -18.26 -14.23 2.98
N GLY A 24 -19.36 -14.99 2.98
CA GLY A 24 -19.35 -16.43 2.73
C GLY A 24 -18.95 -17.34 3.91
N ALA A 25 -18.64 -16.78 5.09
CA ALA A 25 -18.42 -17.58 6.31
C ALA A 25 -19.73 -18.03 6.94
N LYS A 26 -19.70 -19.12 7.72
CA LYS A 26 -20.89 -19.60 8.46
C LYS A 26 -21.11 -18.86 9.78
N GLU A 27 -20.03 -18.51 10.47
CA GLU A 27 -20.10 -17.93 11.82
C GLU A 27 -19.85 -16.41 11.83
N PRO A 28 -20.57 -15.64 12.67
CA PRO A 28 -20.31 -14.22 12.89
C PRO A 28 -18.93 -14.01 13.51
N LYS A 29 -18.24 -12.95 13.09
CA LYS A 29 -16.86 -12.63 13.50
C LYS A 29 -16.76 -11.40 14.41
N GLY A 30 -17.78 -10.55 14.48
CA GLY A 30 -17.76 -9.39 15.36
C GLY A 30 -18.95 -8.46 15.20
N THR A 31 -18.82 -7.26 15.76
CA THR A 31 -19.81 -6.18 15.68
C THR A 31 -19.26 -4.94 14.95
N ILE A 32 -20.14 -4.16 14.35
CA ILE A 32 -19.87 -2.88 13.70
C ILE A 32 -20.82 -1.81 14.23
N LYS A 33 -20.33 -0.58 14.43
CA LYS A 33 -21.15 0.57 14.84
C LYS A 33 -22.07 0.99 13.70
N ALA A 34 -23.34 1.24 14.00
CA ALA A 34 -24.34 1.73 13.05
C ALA A 34 -23.90 3.05 12.36
N SER A 35 -23.21 3.93 13.10
CA SER A 35 -22.70 5.20 12.58
C SER A 35 -21.68 5.09 11.44
N LEU A 36 -21.06 3.91 11.26
CA LEU A 36 -20.11 3.66 10.18
C LEU A 36 -20.77 3.10 8.92
N LEU A 37 -22.00 2.59 9.03
CA LEU A 37 -22.72 1.99 7.92
C LEU A 37 -23.38 3.08 7.05
N PRO A 38 -23.41 2.89 5.71
CA PRO A 38 -24.21 3.75 4.85
C PRO A 38 -25.71 3.63 5.18
N SER A 39 -26.48 4.67 4.89
CA SER A 39 -27.94 4.67 5.10
C SER A 39 -28.62 3.61 4.24
N GLY A 40 -29.49 2.80 4.84
CA GLY A 40 -30.29 1.78 4.13
C GLY A 40 -29.61 0.41 3.95
N VAL A 41 -28.61 0.09 4.77
CA VAL A 41 -27.99 -1.26 4.80
C VAL A 41 -28.99 -2.30 5.32
N ASN A 42 -29.12 -3.40 4.58
CA ASN A 42 -29.95 -4.53 4.97
C ASN A 42 -29.10 -5.70 5.51
N ILE A 43 -29.76 -6.59 6.26
CA ILE A 43 -29.17 -7.88 6.65
C ILE A 43 -28.91 -8.69 5.36
N GLY A 44 -27.69 -9.23 5.23
CA GLY A 44 -27.21 -9.94 4.04
C GLY A 44 -26.38 -9.08 3.08
N ASP A 45 -26.29 -7.76 3.29
CA ASP A 45 -25.46 -6.91 2.44
C ASP A 45 -23.97 -7.17 2.67
N VAL A 46 -23.25 -7.34 1.56
CA VAL A 46 -21.78 -7.49 1.55
C VAL A 46 -21.13 -6.13 1.39
N LEU A 47 -20.44 -5.69 2.44
CA LEU A 47 -19.75 -4.42 2.50
C LEU A 47 -18.25 -4.63 2.56
N ARG A 48 -17.52 -3.79 1.83
CA ARG A 48 -16.08 -3.74 1.93
C ARG A 48 -15.69 -2.79 3.04
N VAL A 49 -14.92 -3.25 4.01
CA VAL A 49 -14.56 -2.48 5.20
C VAL A 49 -13.06 -2.46 5.44
N GLU A 50 -12.63 -1.44 6.16
CA GLU A 50 -11.30 -1.34 6.74
C GLU A 50 -11.39 -1.68 8.23
N ALA A 51 -10.65 -2.71 8.66
CA ALA A 51 -10.65 -3.18 10.04
C ALA A 51 -9.24 -3.30 10.62
N ASP A 52 -9.13 -3.09 11.94
CA ASP A 52 -7.93 -3.33 12.73
C ASP A 52 -8.10 -4.63 13.52
N PHE A 53 -7.09 -5.50 13.46
CA PHE A 53 -7.05 -6.76 14.20
C PHE A 53 -6.37 -6.54 15.55
N MET A 54 -7.12 -6.76 16.62
CA MET A 54 -6.70 -6.55 18.00
C MET A 54 -6.59 -7.87 18.75
N MET A 55 -5.99 -7.81 19.93
CA MET A 55 -5.99 -8.93 20.86
C MET A 55 -7.42 -9.37 21.26
N ASP A 56 -8.34 -8.40 21.42
CA ASP A 56 -9.69 -8.63 21.93
C ASP A 56 -10.75 -8.77 20.82
N GLY A 57 -10.33 -8.90 19.56
CA GLY A 57 -11.23 -9.05 18.41
C GLY A 57 -10.90 -8.15 17.22
N ILE A 58 -11.84 -8.03 16.29
CA ILE A 58 -11.70 -7.25 15.06
C ILE A 58 -12.53 -5.98 15.18
N GLU A 59 -11.89 -4.82 15.05
CA GLU A 59 -12.53 -3.51 15.15
C GLU A 59 -12.63 -2.88 13.76
N ILE A 60 -13.85 -2.68 13.26
CA ILE A 60 -14.07 -2.01 11.97
C ILE A 60 -13.93 -0.51 12.15
N THR A 61 -13.05 0.08 11.35
CA THR A 61 -12.69 1.51 11.41
C THR A 61 -13.47 2.33 10.38
N SER A 62 -13.68 1.81 9.17
CA SER A 62 -14.49 2.49 8.15
C SER A 62 -15.11 1.51 7.15
N VAL A 63 -16.21 1.94 6.52
CA VAL A 63 -16.86 1.22 5.41
C VAL A 63 -16.47 1.93 4.12
N LEU A 64 -15.94 1.16 3.16
CA LEU A 64 -15.63 1.65 1.84
C LEU A 64 -16.90 1.68 0.98
N PRO A 65 -17.07 2.67 0.10
CA PRO A 65 -18.22 2.72 -0.80
C PRO A 65 -18.27 1.43 -1.63
N SER A 66 -19.44 0.78 -1.66
CA SER A 66 -19.66 -0.39 -2.49
C SER A 66 -19.45 0.01 -3.95
N LYS A 67 -18.68 -0.79 -4.70
CA LYS A 67 -18.61 -0.63 -6.15
C LYS A 67 -19.96 -1.07 -6.70
N SER A 68 -20.91 -0.14 -6.83
CA SER A 68 -22.12 -0.40 -7.60
C SER A 68 -21.72 -0.89 -8.99
N LYS A 69 -22.33 -1.98 -9.49
CA LYS A 69 -22.33 -2.28 -10.93
C LYS A 69 -22.99 -1.06 -11.59
N LYS A 70 -22.18 -0.13 -12.07
CA LYS A 70 -22.68 1.04 -12.79
C LYS A 70 -23.18 0.53 -14.13
N ILE A 71 -24.50 0.56 -14.31
CA ILE A 71 -25.17 0.10 -15.53
C ILE A 71 -24.97 1.10 -16.68
N GLU A 72 -24.54 2.34 -16.39
CA GLU A 72 -24.36 3.36 -17.40
C GLU A 72 -22.98 4.03 -17.32
N PRO A 73 -22.31 4.30 -18.46
CA PRO A 73 -21.09 5.09 -18.50
C PRO A 73 -21.42 6.54 -18.13
N GLU A 74 -20.69 7.10 -17.16
CA GLU A 74 -20.77 8.53 -16.83
C GLU A 74 -20.37 9.36 -18.05
N PHE A 75 -21.33 10.04 -18.66
CA PHE A 75 -21.04 11.10 -19.61
C PHE A 75 -20.54 12.31 -18.81
N LEU A 76 -19.28 12.69 -19.02
CA LEU A 76 -18.80 14.01 -18.63
C LEU A 76 -19.44 15.01 -19.60
N GLU A 77 -20.51 15.68 -19.19
CA GLU A 77 -20.95 16.90 -19.86
C GLU A 77 -19.85 17.94 -19.71
N ILE A 78 -19.10 18.13 -20.80
CA ILE A 78 -18.19 19.26 -20.93
C ILE A 78 -19.08 20.49 -21.06
N ILE A 79 -19.34 21.16 -19.94
CA ILE A 79 -19.84 22.53 -19.94
C ILE A 79 -18.69 23.37 -20.48
N GLY A 80 -18.69 23.59 -21.80
CA GLY A 80 -17.75 24.48 -22.44
C GLY A 80 -17.86 25.85 -21.77
N SER A 81 -16.78 26.33 -21.14
CA SER A 81 -16.76 27.70 -20.67
C SER A 81 -16.96 28.59 -21.90
N ALA A 82 -18.06 29.32 -21.97
CA ALA A 82 -18.42 30.23 -23.07
C ALA A 82 -17.50 31.47 -23.16
N LYS A 83 -16.21 31.32 -22.86
CA LYS A 83 -15.17 32.33 -23.01
C LYS A 83 -14.24 31.89 -24.13
N GLU A 84 -14.18 32.68 -25.19
CA GLU A 84 -13.13 32.59 -26.20
C GLU A 84 -11.77 32.72 -25.51
N SER A 85 -10.98 31.65 -25.50
CA SER A 85 -9.61 31.70 -25.03
C SER A 85 -8.71 32.10 -26.19
N LEU A 86 -8.17 33.32 -26.11
CA LEU A 86 -7.10 33.78 -27.00
C LEU A 86 -5.90 32.83 -26.86
N GLY A 87 -5.40 32.36 -28.00
CA GLY A 87 -4.43 31.28 -28.13
C GLY A 87 -3.21 31.42 -27.22
N VAL A 88 -3.01 30.41 -26.37
CA VAL A 88 -1.82 30.30 -25.51
C VAL A 88 -0.64 29.83 -26.36
N THR A 89 0.24 30.75 -26.74
CA THR A 89 1.57 30.41 -27.28
C THR A 89 2.47 29.93 -26.15
N THR A 90 2.80 28.64 -26.12
CA THR A 90 3.77 28.10 -25.18
C THR A 90 5.19 28.29 -25.73
N SER A 91 6.04 28.99 -24.97
CA SER A 91 7.48 29.09 -25.23
C SER A 91 8.18 27.85 -24.66
N LEU A 92 8.93 27.15 -25.52
CA LEU A 92 9.74 25.98 -25.17
C LEU A 92 10.92 26.37 -24.28
N VAL A 93 10.93 25.87 -23.04
CA VAL A 93 12.09 25.98 -22.13
C VAL A 93 13.24 25.11 -22.65
N SER A 94 14.42 25.71 -22.80
CA SER A 94 15.62 25.06 -23.31
C SER A 94 16.20 24.04 -22.32
N LYS A 95 16.68 22.93 -22.90
CA LYS A 95 17.26 21.75 -22.24
C LYS A 95 18.51 22.11 -21.42
N GLY A 96 18.48 21.82 -20.13
CA GLY A 96 19.63 21.93 -19.22
C GLY A 96 20.78 20.99 -19.62
N ASN A 97 21.96 21.58 -19.83
CA ASN A 97 23.18 20.89 -20.24
C ASN A 97 23.72 19.95 -19.14
N LYS A 98 23.84 18.67 -19.51
CA LYS A 98 24.46 17.58 -18.75
C LYS A 98 25.98 17.79 -18.73
N LYS A 99 26.55 18.28 -17.63
CA LYS A 99 28.02 18.34 -17.45
C LYS A 99 28.60 16.93 -17.30
N ARG A 100 29.34 16.50 -18.33
CA ARG A 100 30.18 15.31 -18.34
C ARG A 100 31.35 15.51 -17.36
N SER A 101 31.49 14.57 -16.42
CA SER A 101 32.65 14.42 -15.55
C SER A 101 33.85 13.96 -16.38
N ASN A 102 34.69 14.89 -16.84
CA ASN A 102 36.00 14.56 -17.40
C ASN A 102 37.03 14.43 -16.28
N LYS A 103 37.51 13.21 -16.12
CA LYS A 103 38.63 12.83 -15.28
C LYS A 103 39.91 13.09 -16.07
N SER A 104 40.66 14.12 -15.69
CA SER A 104 42.06 14.25 -16.10
C SER A 104 42.88 14.92 -14.98
N ARG A 105 44.13 14.49 -14.93
CA ARG A 105 45.11 14.61 -13.86
C ARG A 105 45.91 15.91 -13.94
N ARG A 106 46.57 16.23 -12.81
CA ARG A 106 47.78 17.07 -12.64
C ARG A 106 47.63 18.58 -12.90
N ASN A 107 47.73 19.40 -11.85
CA ASN A 107 49.03 19.98 -11.45
C ASN A 107 48.96 20.80 -10.15
N ASN A 108 50.03 20.69 -9.36
CA ASN A 108 50.40 21.55 -8.24
C ASN A 108 50.83 22.94 -8.74
N LYS A 109 50.30 24.02 -8.16
CA LYS A 109 51.05 25.02 -7.35
C LYS A 109 50.15 26.20 -6.93
N PRO A 110 50.42 26.85 -5.77
CA PRO A 110 49.62 27.93 -5.21
C PRO A 110 50.23 29.32 -5.52
N THR A 111 49.44 30.41 -5.46
CA THR A 111 49.69 31.60 -4.62
C THR A 111 48.82 32.83 -4.97
N ARG A 112 48.45 33.53 -3.87
CA ARG A 112 48.21 34.98 -3.67
C ARG A 112 46.85 35.63 -4.02
N SER A 113 46.27 36.17 -2.94
CA SER A 113 45.04 36.96 -2.65
C SER A 113 45.05 38.39 -3.25
N PRO A 114 44.12 39.33 -2.90
CA PRO A 114 42.90 39.26 -2.08
C PRO A 114 41.67 40.00 -2.68
N GLU A 115 40.60 40.10 -1.88
CA GLU A 115 39.64 41.24 -1.86
C GLU A 115 38.29 41.05 -2.57
N GLY A 116 37.21 41.09 -1.78
CA GLY A 116 35.84 40.91 -2.29
C GLY A 116 34.81 40.56 -1.22
N ASN A 117 34.70 41.42 -0.21
CA ASN A 117 33.75 41.38 0.88
C ASN A 117 32.29 41.29 0.39
N LYS A 118 31.60 40.16 0.59
CA LYS A 118 30.13 40.07 0.58
C LYS A 118 29.65 39.05 1.63
N THR A 119 29.67 39.49 2.87
CA THR A 119 28.95 38.87 3.99
C THR A 119 27.45 38.89 3.67
N ARG A 120 26.91 37.78 3.16
CA ARG A 120 25.46 37.55 3.14
C ARG A 120 25.03 37.18 4.56
N PRO A 121 23.99 37.81 5.13
CA PRO A 121 23.52 37.45 6.45
C PRO A 121 23.02 36.00 6.41
N ARG A 122 23.60 35.16 7.26
CA ARG A 122 23.08 33.83 7.56
C ARG A 122 21.67 34.03 8.08
N SER A 123 20.66 33.76 7.26
CA SER A 123 19.31 33.59 7.77
C SER A 123 19.38 32.49 8.82
N ASP A 124 18.94 32.79 10.05
CA ASP A 124 18.62 31.80 11.07
C ASP A 124 17.60 30.82 10.50
N LYS A 125 18.10 29.79 9.81
CA LYS A 125 17.34 28.59 9.53
C LYS A 125 17.21 27.88 10.87
N ARG A 126 16.20 28.31 11.62
CA ARG A 126 15.55 27.55 12.69
C ARG A 126 15.62 26.08 12.26
N PRO A 127 16.29 25.19 13.02
CA PRO A 127 16.51 23.82 12.58
C PRO A 127 15.14 23.23 12.31
N GLU A 128 14.86 23.00 11.03
CA GLU A 128 13.63 22.40 10.56
C GLU A 128 13.58 21.04 11.25
N GLN A 129 12.76 20.93 12.31
CA GLN A 129 12.55 19.68 13.03
C GLN A 129 12.16 18.67 11.96
N LYS A 130 13.10 17.79 11.58
CA LYS A 130 12.85 16.76 10.58
C LYS A 130 11.65 15.98 11.08
N LYS A 131 10.50 16.14 10.41
CA LYS A 131 9.28 15.43 10.75
C LYS A 131 9.64 13.96 10.90
N ARG A 132 9.36 13.40 12.07
CA ARG A 132 9.66 11.99 12.35
C ARG A 132 8.97 11.14 11.30
N ARG A 133 9.74 10.33 10.58
CA ARG A 133 9.19 9.41 9.57
C ARG A 133 8.60 8.22 10.31
N THR A 134 7.34 7.93 10.04
CA THR A 134 6.68 6.72 10.55
C THR A 134 7.46 5.49 10.09
N TYR A 135 7.61 4.50 10.98
CA TYR A 135 8.35 3.28 10.69
C TYR A 135 7.79 2.56 9.45
N GLN A 136 8.68 2.18 8.54
CA GLN A 136 8.36 1.36 7.36
C GLN A 136 9.22 0.09 7.42
N PRO A 137 8.62 -1.11 7.39
CA PRO A 137 9.39 -2.35 7.38
C PRO A 137 10.19 -2.46 6.08
N ALA A 138 11.30 -3.19 6.14
CA ALA A 138 12.04 -3.55 4.94
C ALA A 138 11.14 -4.40 4.03
N ARG A 139 10.98 -3.97 2.78
CA ARG A 139 10.23 -4.70 1.77
C ARG A 139 11.17 -5.57 0.93
N GLY A 140 10.61 -6.62 0.34
CA GLY A 140 11.34 -7.46 -0.60
C GLY A 140 11.73 -6.70 -1.87
N LYS A 141 12.50 -7.37 -2.73
CA LYS A 141 12.87 -6.84 -4.04
C LYS A 141 11.62 -6.73 -4.90
N ARG A 142 11.43 -5.56 -5.54
CA ARG A 142 10.33 -5.33 -6.48
C ARG A 142 10.42 -6.31 -7.67
N LEU A 143 9.26 -6.78 -8.12
CA LEU A 143 9.16 -7.66 -9.28
C LEU A 143 9.71 -6.98 -10.54
N LYS A 144 10.60 -7.67 -11.25
CA LYS A 144 11.09 -7.28 -12.57
C LYS A 144 10.83 -8.41 -13.54
N ALA A 145 9.71 -8.30 -14.25
CA ALA A 145 9.30 -9.29 -15.23
C ALA A 145 10.26 -9.33 -16.42
N SER A 146 10.51 -10.54 -16.89
CA SER A 146 11.12 -10.83 -18.18
C SER A 146 10.19 -10.40 -19.33
N LYS A 147 10.68 -10.45 -20.57
CA LYS A 147 9.88 -10.24 -21.79
C LYS A 147 10.00 -11.43 -22.75
N LYS A 148 10.46 -12.58 -22.25
CA LYS A 148 10.81 -13.74 -23.06
C LYS A 148 9.57 -14.36 -23.69
N ARG A 149 8.60 -14.76 -22.85
CA ARG A 149 7.35 -15.41 -23.28
C ARG A 149 6.56 -14.50 -24.22
N ARG A 150 6.47 -13.22 -23.88
CA ARG A 150 5.79 -12.22 -24.72
C ARG A 150 6.47 -12.05 -26.08
N ASN A 151 7.80 -11.96 -26.12
CA ASN A 151 8.50 -11.79 -27.40
C ASN A 151 8.44 -13.05 -28.25
N GLU A 152 8.51 -14.23 -27.64
CA GLU A 152 8.35 -15.53 -28.30
C GLU A 152 6.95 -15.69 -28.91
N PHE A 153 5.91 -15.31 -28.17
CA PHE A 153 4.55 -15.26 -28.69
C PHE A 153 4.46 -14.37 -29.94
N ILE A 154 5.02 -13.15 -29.87
CA ILE A 154 5.00 -12.22 -31.01
C ILE A 154 5.78 -12.77 -32.21
N SER A 155 6.92 -13.44 -32.00
CA SER A 155 7.71 -14.01 -33.11
C SER A 155 7.02 -15.19 -33.80
N ASN A 156 6.18 -15.93 -33.08
CA ASN A 156 5.47 -17.09 -33.62
C ASN A 156 4.22 -16.71 -34.43
N LEU A 157 3.76 -15.46 -34.34
CA LEU A 157 2.62 -14.97 -35.12
C LEU A 157 2.98 -14.83 -36.61
N PRO A 158 2.01 -14.99 -37.53
CA PRO A 158 2.19 -14.65 -38.93
C PRO A 158 2.67 -13.20 -39.11
N ALA A 159 3.54 -12.94 -40.09
CA ALA A 159 4.19 -11.64 -40.29
C ALA A 159 3.22 -10.45 -40.32
N GLN A 160 2.03 -10.64 -40.91
CA GLN A 160 0.96 -9.65 -40.99
C GLN A 160 0.44 -9.25 -39.59
N HIS A 161 0.37 -10.20 -38.65
CA HIS A 161 -0.19 -10.00 -37.31
C HIS A 161 0.87 -9.53 -36.31
N GLN A 162 2.16 -9.75 -36.59
CA GLN A 162 3.26 -9.31 -35.72
C GLN A 162 3.28 -7.79 -35.51
N ASN A 163 2.95 -7.02 -36.55
CA ASN A 163 2.94 -5.56 -36.47
C ASN A 163 1.82 -5.06 -35.55
N LEU A 164 0.62 -5.62 -35.70
CA LEU A 164 -0.51 -5.36 -34.81
C LEU A 164 -0.16 -5.74 -33.36
N ALA A 165 0.44 -6.92 -33.15
CA ALA A 165 0.85 -7.36 -31.82
C ALA A 165 1.86 -6.41 -31.16
N LYS A 166 2.85 -5.92 -31.91
CA LYS A 166 3.84 -4.95 -31.43
C LYS A 166 3.20 -3.61 -31.07
N GLU A 167 2.21 -3.17 -31.84
CA GLU A 167 1.44 -1.96 -31.55
C GLU A 167 0.61 -2.12 -30.27
N LEU A 168 -0.06 -3.25 -30.07
CA LEU A 168 -0.86 -3.55 -28.87
C LEU A 168 -0.04 -3.67 -27.58
N VAL A 169 1.25 -4.02 -27.68
CA VAL A 169 2.15 -4.00 -26.51
C VAL A 169 2.41 -2.57 -26.03
N GLY A 170 2.43 -1.60 -26.94
CA GLY A 170 2.74 -0.19 -26.65
C GLY A 170 1.51 0.70 -26.45
N SER A 171 0.35 0.29 -27.00
CA SER A 171 -0.88 1.08 -27.05
C SER A 171 -2.05 0.33 -26.43
N THR A 172 -3.12 1.06 -26.11
CA THR A 172 -4.37 0.47 -25.62
C THR A 172 -5.37 0.26 -26.77
N ILE A 173 -6.28 -0.70 -26.64
CA ILE A 173 -7.36 -0.93 -27.63
C ILE A 173 -8.16 0.34 -27.94
N PRO A 174 -8.48 1.23 -26.96
CA PRO A 174 -9.08 2.53 -27.26
C PRO A 174 -8.22 3.45 -28.15
N GLU A 175 -6.89 3.38 -28.07
CA GLU A 175 -6.00 4.13 -28.97
C GLU A 175 -6.02 3.53 -30.37
N LEU A 176 -6.00 2.20 -30.49
CA LEU A 176 -6.19 1.50 -31.77
C LEU A 176 -7.54 1.88 -32.41
N ARG A 177 -8.61 1.97 -31.62
CA ARG A 177 -9.92 2.43 -32.11
C ARG A 177 -9.87 3.86 -32.66
N LYS A 178 -9.09 4.75 -32.02
CA LYS A 178 -8.90 6.12 -32.50
C LYS A 178 -8.05 6.17 -33.77
N THR A 179 -7.05 5.32 -33.92
CA THR A 179 -6.22 5.26 -35.14
C THR A 179 -7.02 4.72 -36.31
N LEU A 180 -7.78 3.63 -36.11
CA LEU A 180 -8.64 3.05 -37.15
C LEU A 180 -9.71 4.02 -37.64
N LYS A 181 -10.32 4.84 -36.77
CA LYS A 181 -11.28 5.90 -37.18
C LYS A 181 -10.67 6.97 -38.09
N LYS A 182 -9.35 7.17 -38.06
CA LYS A 182 -8.66 8.13 -38.94
C LYS A 182 -8.26 7.51 -40.28
N MET A 183 -8.24 6.19 -40.37
CA MET A 183 -7.96 5.47 -41.60
C MET A 183 -9.25 5.36 -42.41
N SER A 184 -9.21 5.70 -43.70
CA SER A 184 -10.34 5.52 -44.62
C SER A 184 -10.44 4.05 -45.03
N LEU A 185 -10.93 3.21 -44.11
CA LEU A 185 -11.14 1.78 -44.30
C LEU A 185 -12.56 1.49 -44.81
N PRO A 186 -12.77 0.38 -45.55
CA PRO A 186 -14.11 -0.08 -45.94
C PRO A 186 -15.02 -0.33 -44.74
N GLU A 187 -16.34 -0.25 -44.95
CA GLU A 187 -17.35 -0.54 -43.91
C GLU A 187 -17.16 -1.96 -43.33
N GLY A 188 -17.27 -2.10 -42.00
CA GLY A 188 -17.10 -3.36 -41.27
C GLY A 188 -15.64 -3.79 -41.00
N CYS A 189 -14.66 -3.36 -41.81
CA CYS A 189 -13.25 -3.70 -41.57
C CYS A 189 -12.69 -3.23 -40.20
N PRO A 190 -12.99 -2.01 -39.71
CA PRO A 190 -12.49 -1.55 -38.41
C PRO A 190 -12.98 -2.39 -37.23
N GLU A 191 -14.20 -2.91 -37.30
CA GLU A 191 -14.81 -3.69 -36.22
C GLU A 191 -14.18 -5.09 -36.13
N ALA A 192 -14.07 -5.79 -37.26
CA ALA A 192 -13.38 -7.08 -37.32
C ALA A 192 -11.90 -6.99 -36.88
N LEU A 193 -11.20 -5.90 -37.20
CA LEU A 193 -9.84 -5.66 -36.72
C LEU A 193 -9.77 -5.41 -35.22
N LEU A 194 -10.77 -4.74 -34.64
CA LEU A 194 -10.84 -4.51 -33.20
C LEU A 194 -11.11 -5.82 -32.44
N ASP A 195 -12.01 -6.66 -32.95
CA ASP A 195 -12.31 -7.96 -32.36
C ASP A 195 -11.06 -8.85 -32.35
N TYR A 196 -10.37 -8.94 -33.49
CA TYR A 196 -9.10 -9.67 -33.57
C TYR A 196 -8.02 -9.08 -32.66
N ALA A 197 -7.93 -7.75 -32.57
CA ALA A 197 -7.00 -7.08 -31.66
C ALA A 197 -7.32 -7.34 -30.18
N GLU A 198 -8.60 -7.48 -29.82
CA GLU A 198 -9.05 -7.84 -28.49
C GLU A 198 -8.63 -9.27 -28.13
N GLU A 199 -8.87 -10.23 -29.01
CA GLU A 199 -8.39 -11.62 -28.86
C GLU A 199 -6.87 -11.67 -28.71
N LEU A 200 -6.15 -11.06 -29.64
CA LEU A 200 -4.69 -11.04 -29.63
C LEU A 200 -4.11 -10.38 -28.37
N ASN A 201 -4.75 -9.32 -27.88
CA ASN A 201 -4.35 -8.68 -26.64
C ASN A 201 -4.56 -9.60 -25.42
N GLN A 202 -5.57 -10.47 -25.41
CA GLN A 202 -5.72 -11.46 -24.32
C GLN A 202 -4.52 -12.41 -24.27
N ASP A 203 -4.07 -12.90 -25.43
CA ASP A 203 -2.92 -13.81 -25.51
C ASP A 203 -1.61 -13.12 -25.15
N ILE A 204 -1.40 -11.87 -25.60
CA ILE A 204 -0.25 -11.05 -25.18
C ILE A 204 -0.25 -10.87 -23.66
N LYS A 205 -1.40 -10.59 -23.05
CA LYS A 205 -1.51 -10.41 -21.59
C LYS A 205 -1.27 -11.70 -20.82
N MET A 206 -1.71 -12.84 -21.34
CA MET A 206 -1.34 -14.16 -20.80
C MET A 206 0.17 -14.38 -20.85
N ALA A 207 0.83 -14.09 -21.98
CA ALA A 207 2.28 -14.21 -22.10
C ALA A 207 3.04 -13.27 -21.15
N GLU A 208 2.57 -12.02 -21.00
CA GLU A 208 3.10 -11.07 -20.01
C GLU A 208 2.90 -11.53 -18.56
N TRP A 209 1.80 -12.22 -18.28
CA TRP A 209 1.55 -12.81 -16.97
C TRP A 209 2.50 -14.00 -16.72
N LEU A 210 2.74 -14.86 -17.71
CA LEU A 210 3.74 -15.94 -17.61
C LEU A 210 5.15 -15.40 -17.37
N ASP A 211 5.54 -14.31 -18.05
CA ASP A 211 6.83 -13.64 -17.81
C ASP A 211 6.96 -13.13 -16.35
N LYS A 212 5.85 -12.66 -15.75
CA LYS A 212 5.79 -12.28 -14.32
C LYS A 212 5.87 -13.52 -13.43
N ALA A 213 5.12 -14.57 -13.75
CA ALA A 213 5.12 -15.84 -13.03
C ALA A 213 6.51 -16.44 -12.96
N ASP A 214 7.20 -16.58 -14.11
CA ASP A 214 8.58 -17.08 -14.19
C ASP A 214 9.52 -16.25 -13.32
N SER A 215 9.35 -14.93 -13.31
CA SER A 215 10.20 -14.02 -12.52
C SER A 215 9.96 -14.16 -11.01
N VAL A 216 8.72 -14.44 -10.60
CA VAL A 216 8.35 -14.77 -9.21
C VAL A 216 8.97 -16.10 -8.82
N GLU A 217 8.81 -17.14 -9.64
CA GLU A 217 9.32 -18.49 -9.35
C GLU A 217 10.82 -18.52 -9.15
N ASN A 218 11.56 -17.74 -9.94
CA ASN A 218 13.00 -17.63 -9.82
C ASN A 218 13.47 -16.89 -8.54
N ASN A 219 12.59 -16.15 -7.85
CA ASN A 219 12.96 -15.28 -6.73
C ASN A 219 11.98 -15.33 -5.55
N ILE A 220 11.31 -16.46 -5.30
CA ILE A 220 10.25 -16.61 -4.29
C ILE A 220 10.65 -16.06 -2.92
N ALA A 221 11.88 -16.35 -2.47
CA ALA A 221 12.33 -15.97 -1.13
C ALA A 221 12.69 -14.48 -0.95
N LYS A 222 12.92 -13.75 -2.05
CA LYS A 222 13.45 -12.37 -1.99
C LYS A 222 12.49 -11.33 -2.58
N ILE A 223 11.49 -11.77 -3.33
CA ILE A 223 10.51 -10.88 -3.96
C ILE A 223 9.61 -10.24 -2.91
N ASP A 224 9.14 -9.03 -3.19
CA ASP A 224 8.15 -8.35 -2.36
C ASP A 224 6.84 -9.15 -2.33
N LEU A 225 6.36 -9.47 -1.12
CA LEU A 225 5.17 -10.31 -0.92
C LEU A 225 3.91 -9.68 -1.54
N GLN A 226 3.84 -8.35 -1.60
CA GLN A 226 2.75 -7.64 -2.27
C GLN A 226 2.77 -7.86 -3.79
N ASP A 227 3.96 -7.85 -4.40
CA ASP A 227 4.09 -8.12 -5.83
C ASP A 227 3.76 -9.58 -6.14
N PHE A 228 4.20 -10.53 -5.32
CA PHE A 228 3.83 -11.94 -5.46
C PHE A 228 2.29 -12.11 -5.41
N ARG A 229 1.64 -11.54 -4.39
CA ARG A 229 0.16 -11.52 -4.29
C ARG A 229 -0.51 -10.93 -5.52
N SER A 230 0.04 -9.84 -6.08
CA SER A 230 -0.53 -9.21 -7.27
C SER A 230 -0.47 -10.11 -8.50
N VAL A 231 0.60 -10.91 -8.65
CA VAL A 231 0.74 -11.86 -9.77
C VAL A 231 -0.27 -12.98 -9.63
N VAL A 232 -0.40 -13.57 -8.43
CA VAL A 232 -1.40 -14.61 -8.14
C VAL A 232 -2.81 -14.08 -8.33
N ALA A 233 -3.14 -12.89 -7.82
CA ALA A 233 -4.47 -12.30 -7.99
C ALA A 233 -4.82 -12.01 -9.46
N SER A 234 -3.83 -11.64 -10.28
CA SER A 234 -4.07 -11.44 -11.73
C SER A 234 -4.16 -12.73 -12.53
N SER A 235 -3.82 -13.88 -11.94
CA SER A 235 -3.88 -15.19 -12.63
C SER A 235 -5.30 -15.56 -13.03
N GLU A 236 -6.31 -15.23 -12.23
CA GLU A 236 -7.71 -15.56 -12.52
C GLU A 236 -8.18 -14.99 -13.87
N ARG A 237 -7.63 -13.83 -14.26
CA ARG A 237 -7.96 -13.20 -15.54
C ARG A 237 -7.16 -13.75 -16.72
N TRP A 238 -5.89 -14.11 -16.49
CA TRP A 238 -4.92 -14.33 -17.57
C TRP A 238 -4.49 -15.79 -17.74
N ALA A 239 -4.62 -16.63 -16.70
CA ALA A 239 -4.21 -18.02 -16.73
C ALA A 239 -5.32 -18.90 -17.35
N LYS A 240 -5.49 -18.81 -18.67
CA LYS A 240 -6.53 -19.53 -19.41
C LYS A 240 -6.04 -20.79 -20.13
N SER A 241 -4.74 -20.88 -20.46
CA SER A 241 -4.16 -22.07 -21.10
C SER A 241 -3.86 -23.16 -20.06
N ALA A 242 -3.81 -24.43 -20.49
CA ALA A 242 -3.48 -25.55 -19.61
C ALA A 242 -2.12 -25.33 -18.89
N GLU A 243 -1.10 -24.86 -19.60
CA GLU A 243 0.19 -24.48 -19.01
C GLU A 243 0.00 -23.37 -17.96
N ALA A 244 -0.71 -22.30 -18.29
CA ALA A 244 -0.90 -21.18 -17.36
C ALA A 244 -1.69 -21.57 -16.10
N ILE A 245 -2.67 -22.48 -16.22
CA ILE A 245 -3.43 -23.03 -15.09
C ILE A 245 -2.50 -23.81 -14.16
N THR A 246 -1.66 -24.69 -14.69
CA THR A 246 -0.66 -25.42 -13.86
C THR A 246 0.32 -24.48 -13.17
N VAL A 247 0.75 -23.41 -13.85
CA VAL A 247 1.62 -22.38 -13.25
C VAL A 247 0.89 -21.65 -12.12
N LYS A 248 -0.40 -21.32 -12.32
CA LYS A 248 -1.24 -20.67 -11.31
C LYS A 248 -1.34 -21.49 -10.02
N GLU A 249 -1.72 -22.76 -10.11
CA GLU A 249 -1.89 -23.65 -8.94
C GLU A 249 -0.59 -23.78 -8.13
N ARG A 250 0.53 -23.90 -8.85
CA ARG A 250 1.87 -23.95 -8.25
C ARG A 250 2.24 -22.63 -7.55
N LEU A 251 1.91 -21.49 -8.14
CA LEU A 251 2.14 -20.18 -7.52
C LEU A 251 1.26 -19.94 -6.29
N GLU A 252 0.00 -20.38 -6.31
CA GLU A 252 -0.91 -20.30 -5.16
C GLU A 252 -0.39 -21.11 -3.96
N SER A 253 0.08 -22.33 -4.22
CA SER A 253 0.70 -23.21 -3.22
C SER A 253 1.95 -22.55 -2.62
N LYS A 254 2.89 -22.10 -3.47
CA LYS A 254 4.12 -21.41 -3.04
C LYS A 254 3.85 -20.10 -2.29
N LEU A 255 2.81 -19.36 -2.67
CA LEU A 255 2.43 -18.13 -1.98
C LEU A 255 1.97 -18.45 -0.55
N THR A 256 1.16 -19.49 -0.38
CA THR A 256 0.67 -19.91 0.94
C THR A 256 1.83 -20.33 1.85
N GLU A 257 2.72 -21.18 1.35
CA GLU A 257 3.94 -21.59 2.05
C GLU A 257 4.81 -20.39 2.46
N ARG A 258 4.99 -19.43 1.54
CA ARG A 258 5.77 -18.22 1.81
C ARG A 258 5.13 -17.35 2.89
N ILE A 259 3.81 -17.17 2.84
CA ILE A 259 3.06 -16.40 3.85
C ILE A 259 3.23 -17.03 5.23
N ASP A 260 3.12 -18.35 5.33
CA ASP A 260 3.25 -19.05 6.61
C ASP A 260 4.69 -19.02 7.14
N SER A 261 5.70 -19.14 6.26
CA SER A 261 7.11 -18.96 6.63
C SER A 261 7.39 -17.54 7.12
N ASP A 262 6.98 -16.52 6.36
CA ASP A 262 7.15 -15.11 6.73
C ASP A 262 6.42 -14.79 8.04
N HIS A 263 5.26 -15.41 8.29
CA HIS A 263 4.53 -15.26 9.55
C HIS A 263 5.29 -15.85 10.75
N LYS A 264 5.90 -17.03 10.59
CA LYS A 264 6.75 -17.62 11.64
C LYS A 264 7.98 -16.74 11.91
N GLU A 265 8.68 -16.30 10.87
CA GLU A 265 9.83 -15.39 11.00
C GLU A 265 9.47 -14.06 11.66
N TRP A 266 8.27 -13.54 11.36
CA TRP A 266 7.73 -12.33 11.96
C TRP A 266 7.50 -12.49 13.47
N LEU A 267 6.91 -13.61 13.91
CA LEU A 267 6.74 -13.90 15.35
C LEU A 267 8.09 -13.99 16.07
N VAL A 268 9.05 -14.72 15.49
CA VAL A 268 10.41 -14.84 16.03
C VAL A 268 11.09 -13.47 16.13
N SER A 269 10.88 -12.59 15.14
CA SER A 269 11.43 -11.24 15.15
C SER A 269 10.84 -10.36 16.27
N ILE A 270 9.56 -10.54 16.60
CA ILE A 270 8.93 -9.86 17.73
C ILE A 270 9.49 -10.38 19.05
N GLU A 271 9.54 -11.71 19.22
CA GLU A 271 10.13 -12.35 20.40
C GLU A 271 11.56 -11.92 20.65
N GLN A 272 12.39 -11.88 19.61
CA GLN A 272 13.77 -11.42 19.73
C GLN A 272 13.84 -9.94 20.13
N ALA A 273 12.98 -9.09 19.56
CA ALA A 273 12.93 -7.67 19.94
C ALA A 273 12.49 -7.47 21.39
N LEU A 274 11.59 -8.30 21.91
CA LEU A 274 11.18 -8.31 23.32
C LEU A 274 12.33 -8.77 24.24
N LYS A 275 13.04 -9.84 23.87
CA LYS A 275 14.22 -10.35 24.62
C LYS A 275 15.36 -9.34 24.68
N GLU A 276 15.53 -8.57 23.61
CA GLU A 276 16.53 -7.49 23.54
C GLU A 276 16.05 -6.16 24.17
N GLU A 277 14.87 -6.14 24.82
CA GLU A 277 14.24 -4.94 25.41
C GLU A 277 14.05 -3.78 24.43
N LYS A 278 13.93 -4.08 23.13
CA LYS A 278 13.70 -3.09 22.07
C LYS A 278 12.19 -2.84 21.89
N THR A 279 11.54 -2.29 22.92
CA THR A 279 10.07 -2.12 23.00
C THR A 279 9.46 -1.45 21.76
N VAL A 280 10.01 -0.32 21.31
CA VAL A 280 9.51 0.41 20.13
C VAL A 280 9.63 -0.43 18.86
N ARG A 281 10.70 -1.22 18.71
CA ARG A 281 10.88 -2.12 17.57
C ARG A 281 9.85 -3.23 17.60
N ALA A 282 9.63 -3.85 18.76
CA ALA A 282 8.67 -4.93 18.95
C ALA A 282 7.23 -4.45 18.66
N LEU A 283 6.83 -3.28 19.18
CA LEU A 283 5.53 -2.64 18.89
C LEU A 283 5.36 -2.35 17.39
N ASN A 284 6.39 -1.78 16.75
CA ASN A 284 6.34 -1.50 15.31
C ASN A 284 6.19 -2.78 14.48
N LEU A 285 6.93 -3.84 14.81
CA LEU A 285 6.80 -5.15 14.15
C LEU A 285 5.40 -5.74 14.33
N SER A 286 4.84 -5.69 15.54
CA SER A 286 3.50 -6.23 15.84
C SER A 286 2.38 -5.62 14.98
N SER A 287 2.57 -4.40 14.48
CA SER A 287 1.58 -3.70 13.66
C SER A 287 1.56 -4.10 12.17
N ARG A 288 2.44 -5.03 11.74
CA ARG A 288 2.70 -5.37 10.34
C ARG A 288 2.77 -6.89 10.12
N SER A 289 1.67 -7.59 10.39
CA SER A 289 1.63 -9.02 10.09
C SER A 289 1.71 -9.28 8.59
N PRO A 290 2.56 -10.23 8.14
CA PRO A 290 2.58 -10.64 6.74
C PRO A 290 1.28 -11.36 6.34
N LYS A 291 0.58 -12.00 7.29
CA LYS A 291 -0.67 -12.74 7.06
C LYS A 291 -1.86 -11.85 7.40
N ALA A 292 -2.71 -11.59 6.40
CA ALA A 292 -3.89 -10.74 6.58
C ALA A 292 -4.81 -11.34 7.65
N GLY A 293 -5.15 -10.52 8.64
CA GLY A 293 -6.01 -10.92 9.75
C GLY A 293 -5.41 -11.90 10.77
N ALA A 294 -4.11 -12.18 10.70
CA ALA A 294 -3.47 -12.94 11.76
C ALA A 294 -3.44 -12.15 13.07
N GLN A 295 -3.86 -12.82 14.15
CA GLN A 295 -3.82 -12.29 15.50
C GLN A 295 -2.46 -12.58 16.13
N LEU A 296 -2.03 -11.67 17.01
CA LEU A 296 -0.82 -11.87 17.79
C LEU A 296 -1.11 -12.91 18.90
N PRO A 297 -0.20 -13.88 19.15
CA PRO A 297 -0.34 -14.80 20.26
C PRO A 297 -0.47 -14.09 21.61
N GLU A 298 -1.33 -14.62 22.49
CA GLU A 298 -1.68 -13.97 23.77
C GLU A 298 -0.47 -13.67 24.66
N ASN A 299 0.43 -14.66 24.81
CA ASN A 299 1.64 -14.49 25.60
C ASN A 299 2.50 -13.30 25.09
N LEU A 300 2.71 -13.20 23.78
CA LEU A 300 3.46 -12.09 23.18
C LEU A 300 2.73 -10.76 23.34
N GLY A 301 1.39 -10.77 23.25
CA GLY A 301 0.56 -9.60 23.48
C GLY A 301 0.71 -9.07 24.91
N LEU A 302 0.68 -9.95 25.90
CA LEU A 302 0.87 -9.60 27.31
C LEU A 302 2.28 -9.02 27.55
N GLN A 303 3.33 -9.70 27.09
CA GLN A 303 4.72 -9.22 27.21
C GLN A 303 4.92 -7.86 26.53
N LEU A 304 4.37 -7.67 25.33
CA LEU A 304 4.40 -6.37 24.63
C LEU A 304 3.70 -5.28 25.44
N SER A 305 2.53 -5.59 26.01
CA SER A 305 1.77 -4.61 26.79
C SER A 305 2.49 -4.19 28.07
N GLU A 306 3.08 -5.16 28.78
CA GLU A 306 3.83 -4.95 30.01
C GLU A 306 5.12 -4.14 29.74
N GLN A 307 5.92 -4.56 28.76
CA GLN A 307 7.13 -3.80 28.40
C GLN A 307 6.80 -2.39 27.90
N ALA A 308 5.69 -2.20 27.18
CA ALA A 308 5.24 -0.87 26.76
C ALA A 308 4.82 -0.01 27.96
N GLY A 309 4.09 -0.57 28.92
CA GLY A 309 3.72 0.11 30.17
C GLY A 309 4.95 0.54 30.98
N ASN A 310 5.92 -0.37 31.14
CA ASN A 310 7.18 -0.12 31.83
C ASN A 310 8.04 0.94 31.12
N ALA A 311 8.01 1.01 29.79
CA ALA A 311 8.70 2.05 29.03
C ALA A 311 8.05 3.44 29.18
N LEU A 312 6.80 3.51 29.63
CA LEU A 312 6.02 4.72 29.88
C LEU A 312 6.04 5.06 31.39
N ASN A 313 7.16 5.60 31.85
CA ASN A 313 7.40 5.95 33.26
C ASN A 313 7.94 7.38 33.43
N SER A 314 8.10 7.81 34.69
CA SER A 314 8.58 9.14 35.07
C SER A 314 10.04 9.43 34.71
N LEU A 315 10.89 8.39 34.63
CA LEU A 315 12.31 8.50 34.25
C LEU A 315 12.49 8.73 32.74
N ALA A 316 11.51 8.32 31.94
CA ALA A 316 11.52 8.53 30.51
C ALA A 316 11.20 10.00 30.16
N ASN A 317 12.07 10.62 29.36
CA ASN A 317 11.83 11.97 28.88
C ASN A 317 10.64 12.05 27.90
N SER A 318 10.07 13.25 27.74
CA SER A 318 8.94 13.52 26.85
C SER A 318 9.15 13.04 25.41
N TYR A 319 10.39 13.10 24.89
CA TYR A 319 10.70 12.60 23.54
C TYR A 319 10.52 11.08 23.45
N ARG A 320 11.11 10.30 24.38
CA ARG A 320 10.95 8.85 24.42
C ARG A 320 9.49 8.46 24.62
N TRP A 321 8.80 9.14 25.52
CA TRP A 321 7.37 8.98 25.73
C TRP A 321 6.58 9.11 24.43
N SER A 322 6.79 10.19 23.66
CA SER A 322 6.08 10.39 22.38
C SER A 322 6.37 9.28 21.36
N VAL A 323 7.60 8.74 21.32
CA VAL A 323 7.96 7.65 20.39
C VAL A 323 7.28 6.34 20.77
N VAL A 324 7.23 6.01 22.07
CA VAL A 324 6.56 4.80 22.56
C VAL A 324 5.07 4.90 22.33
N VAL A 325 4.44 6.04 22.66
CA VAL A 325 3.01 6.29 22.45
C VAL A 325 2.62 6.16 20.97
N GLU A 326 3.40 6.71 20.04
CA GLU A 326 3.14 6.57 18.59
C GLU A 326 3.19 5.10 18.15
N ALA A 327 4.14 4.32 18.68
CA ALA A 327 4.25 2.89 18.38
C ALA A 327 3.10 2.07 19.01
N VAL A 328 2.73 2.38 20.26
CA VAL A 328 1.58 1.77 20.94
C VAL A 328 0.30 2.03 20.16
N ALA A 329 0.06 3.26 19.70
CA ALA A 329 -1.15 3.63 18.98
C ALA A 329 -1.37 2.80 17.69
N LEU A 330 -0.31 2.29 17.07
CA LEU A 330 -0.38 1.48 15.85
C LEU A 330 -0.39 -0.04 16.13
N SER A 331 -0.12 -0.46 17.37
CA SER A 331 0.01 -1.86 17.75
C SER A 331 -1.35 -2.53 18.06
N PRO A 332 -1.47 -3.87 17.88
CA PRO A 332 -2.64 -4.64 18.32
C PRO A 332 -2.87 -4.66 19.83
N VAL A 333 -1.88 -4.30 20.65
CA VAL A 333 -2.00 -4.27 22.13
C VAL A 333 -2.43 -2.91 22.67
N ARG A 334 -2.71 -1.94 21.81
CA ARG A 334 -2.87 -0.53 22.20
C ARG A 334 -3.90 -0.26 23.30
N LYS A 335 -4.95 -1.08 23.41
CA LYS A 335 -6.02 -0.93 24.44
C LYS A 335 -5.61 -1.51 25.81
N LYS A 336 -4.60 -2.38 25.85
CA LYS A 336 -4.11 -3.07 27.07
C LYS A 336 -2.93 -2.37 27.73
N VAL A 337 -2.32 -1.38 27.07
CA VAL A 337 -1.16 -0.67 27.62
C VAL A 337 -1.61 0.37 28.64
N THR A 338 -1.14 0.20 29.88
CA THR A 338 -1.27 1.15 30.99
C THR A 338 0.10 1.72 31.34
N PRO A 339 0.32 3.04 31.24
CA PRO A 339 1.55 3.68 31.68
C PRO A 339 1.82 3.45 33.17
N GLN A 340 3.08 3.26 33.56
CA GLN A 340 3.45 3.13 34.97
C GLN A 340 3.34 4.46 35.72
N SER A 341 3.75 5.56 35.10
CA SER A 341 3.64 6.92 35.64
C SER A 341 3.81 7.96 34.55
N LEU A 342 3.22 9.14 34.74
CA LEU A 342 3.41 10.29 33.84
C LEU A 342 4.90 10.71 33.79
N PRO A 343 5.38 11.25 32.65
CA PRO A 343 6.76 11.74 32.56
C PRO A 343 6.96 12.93 33.49
N GLY A 344 8.15 13.04 34.10
CA GLY A 344 8.45 14.14 35.03
C GLY A 344 8.38 15.54 34.42
N ASN A 345 8.45 15.66 33.08
CA ASN A 345 8.21 16.89 32.35
C ASN A 345 7.37 16.60 31.11
N VAL A 346 6.21 17.26 31.02
CA VAL A 346 5.25 17.15 29.91
C VAL A 346 5.44 18.35 28.97
N THR A 347 5.92 18.08 27.74
CA THR A 347 6.07 19.13 26.72
C THR A 347 4.83 19.24 25.82
N ASP A 348 4.64 20.41 25.19
CA ASP A 348 3.55 20.61 24.22
C ASP A 348 3.62 19.64 23.04
N ASP A 349 4.82 19.27 22.61
CA ASP A 349 5.03 18.29 21.55
C ASP A 349 4.52 16.90 21.95
N LEU A 350 4.67 16.52 23.23
CA LEU A 350 4.10 15.28 23.76
C LEU A 350 2.58 15.35 23.77
N LYS A 351 1.98 16.45 24.27
CA LYS A 351 0.52 16.66 24.26
C LYS A 351 -0.05 16.56 22.85
N LYS A 352 0.58 17.22 21.86
CA LYS A 352 0.20 17.13 20.44
C LYS A 352 0.28 15.72 19.89
N SER A 353 1.33 14.97 20.25
CA SER A 353 1.50 13.57 19.81
C SER A 353 0.39 12.67 20.38
N ILE A 354 0.02 12.86 21.64
CA ILE A 354 -1.05 12.11 22.30
C ILE A 354 -2.39 12.48 21.67
N GLN A 355 -2.68 13.76 21.49
CA GLN A 355 -3.92 14.24 20.88
C GLN A 355 -4.12 13.69 19.46
N LYS A 356 -3.05 13.65 18.65
CA LYS A 356 -3.06 13.05 17.30
C LYS A 356 -3.49 11.58 17.30
N HIS A 357 -3.25 10.87 18.40
CA HIS A 357 -3.52 9.44 18.53
C HIS A 357 -4.64 9.13 19.54
N ALA A 358 -5.33 10.14 20.07
CA ALA A 358 -6.28 10.00 21.19
C ALA A 358 -7.38 8.97 20.91
N GLU A 359 -7.93 8.94 19.70
CA GLU A 359 -8.94 7.96 19.29
C GLU A 359 -8.46 6.51 19.39
N ARG A 360 -7.16 6.26 19.18
CA ARG A 360 -6.56 4.92 19.19
C ARG A 360 -6.11 4.47 20.59
N ILE A 361 -5.78 5.41 21.47
CA ILE A 361 -5.25 5.16 22.82
C ILE A 361 -6.02 6.01 23.86
N PRO A 362 -7.35 5.85 23.96
CA PRO A 362 -8.18 6.70 24.81
C PRO A 362 -7.74 6.65 26.29
N GLN A 363 -7.36 5.48 26.79
CA GLN A 363 -6.95 5.31 28.18
C GLN A 363 -5.66 6.04 28.55
N ILE A 364 -4.77 6.29 27.56
CA ILE A 364 -3.56 7.11 27.77
C ILE A 364 -3.91 8.59 27.62
N ALA A 365 -4.77 8.93 26.64
CA ALA A 365 -5.14 10.31 26.37
C ALA A 365 -5.83 10.98 27.57
N ILE A 366 -6.70 10.25 28.28
CA ILE A 366 -7.42 10.74 29.47
C ILE A 366 -6.45 11.22 30.56
N LEU A 367 -5.35 10.50 30.79
CA LEU A 367 -4.35 10.86 31.81
C LEU A 367 -3.69 12.23 31.56
N PHE A 368 -3.67 12.70 30.30
CA PHE A 368 -3.08 14.00 29.94
C PHE A 368 -4.11 15.13 29.88
N THR A 369 -5.41 14.80 29.78
CA THR A 369 -6.50 15.77 29.92
C THR A 369 -6.82 16.06 31.38
N GLU A 370 -6.73 15.06 32.26
CA GLU A 370 -6.98 15.21 33.71
C GLU A 370 -5.82 15.87 34.46
N ALA A 371 -4.59 15.76 33.94
CA ALA A 371 -3.38 16.36 34.51
C ALA A 371 -3.08 17.79 33.99
N SER A 372 -3.99 18.41 33.23
CA SER A 372 -3.83 19.76 32.66
C SER A 372 -4.61 20.83 33.40
#